data_AF-A0A7S2VXC7-F1
#
_entry.id   AF-A0A7S2VXC7-F1
#
_cell.length_a   1.000
_cell.length_b   1.000
_cell.length_c   1.000
_cell.angle_alpha   90.00
_cell.angle_beta   90.00
_cell.angle_gamma   90.00
#
_symmetry.space_group_name_H-M   'P 1'
#
loop_
_entity.id
_entity.type
_entity.pdbx_description
1 polymer ?
#
loop_
_entity_poly.entity_id
_entity_poly.type
_entity_poly.pdbx_seq_one_letter_code
_entity_poly.pdbx_strand_id
1 'polypeptide(L)'
;GRFAGQNRDPNKPRFVTIIVYLNPQWTVDDEGETLFVDEDTGVGVVIVPKPGRVVFMDADVFHSLKPTRRKVRYSLVIHTLFNARADAGVMARELARPEWGTPAHVGSAARLMELIKATSTKRARADGTPGITNTV
;
A
#
# COMPACT_ATOMS: atom_id res chain seq x y z
N GLY A 1 19.46 -18.89 8.10
CA GLY A 1 19.04 -19.38 6.78
C GLY A 1 18.57 -18.20 5.97
N ARG A 2 19.16 -17.95 4.79
CA ARG A 2 18.68 -16.90 3.88
C ARG A 2 17.38 -17.39 3.24
N PHE A 3 16.30 -16.65 3.41
CA PHE A 3 15.11 -16.82 2.58
C PHE A 3 15.50 -16.43 1.16
N ALA A 4 15.77 -17.42 0.29
CA ALA A 4 16.02 -17.19 -1.12
C ALA A 4 14.67 -16.94 -1.82
N GLY A 5 14.35 -15.68 -2.11
CA GLY A 5 13.13 -15.23 -2.77
C GLY A 5 13.00 -13.72 -2.76
N GLN A 6 12.34 -13.13 -3.75
CA GLN A 6 11.93 -11.72 -3.67
C GLN A 6 10.77 -11.59 -2.69
N ASN A 7 10.65 -10.45 -2.01
CA ASN A 7 9.46 -10.17 -1.22
C ASN A 7 8.24 -10.21 -2.16
N ARG A 8 7.10 -10.74 -1.69
CA ARG A 8 5.87 -11.02 -2.47
C ARG A 8 5.88 -12.31 -3.31
N ASP A 9 6.93 -13.14 -3.22
CA ASP A 9 6.91 -14.48 -3.80
C ASP A 9 5.66 -15.28 -3.35
N PRO A 10 4.88 -15.86 -4.28
CA PRO A 10 3.74 -16.69 -3.92
C PRO A 10 4.14 -17.81 -2.95
N ASN A 11 3.36 -17.97 -1.88
CA ASN A 11 3.52 -19.00 -0.85
C ASN A 11 4.77 -18.86 0.04
N LYS A 12 5.48 -17.73 -0.03
CA LYS A 12 6.52 -17.37 0.96
C LYS A 12 5.98 -16.35 1.97
N PRO A 13 6.56 -16.26 3.18
CA PRO A 13 6.25 -15.18 4.10
C PRO A 13 6.52 -13.82 3.45
N ARG A 14 5.59 -12.89 3.64
CA ARG A 14 5.70 -11.51 3.17
C ARG A 14 6.37 -10.67 4.25
N PHE A 15 7.48 -10.02 3.93
CA PHE A 15 8.15 -9.11 4.86
C PHE A 15 7.46 -7.76 4.82
N VAL A 16 7.08 -7.27 6.00
CA VAL A 16 6.28 -6.06 6.16
C VAL A 16 6.96 -5.14 7.17
N THR A 17 7.05 -3.86 6.82
CA THR A 17 7.46 -2.80 7.73
C THR A 17 6.24 -1.97 8.10
N ILE A 18 6.07 -1.72 9.40
CA ILE A 18 5.02 -0.89 9.96
C ILE A 18 5.67 0.34 10.58
N ILE A 19 5.24 1.52 10.18
CA ILE A 19 5.69 2.80 10.74
C ILE A 19 4.52 3.46 11.46
N VAL A 20 4.68 3.72 12.76
CA VAL A 20 3.72 4.48 13.56
C VAL A 20 4.33 5.85 13.87
N TYR A 21 3.66 6.92 13.45
CA TYR A 21 4.10 8.29 13.69
C TYR A 21 3.60 8.80 15.04
N LEU A 22 4.54 9.22 15.90
CA LEU A 22 4.28 9.58 17.31
C LEU A 22 4.39 11.10 17.55
N ASN A 23 4.15 11.91 16.53
CA ASN A 23 4.45 13.34 16.54
C ASN A 23 3.23 14.18 16.91
N PRO A 24 3.09 14.69 18.15
CA PRO A 24 1.95 15.52 18.51
C PRO A 24 1.95 16.82 17.70
N GLN A 25 0.76 17.25 17.26
CA GLN A 25 0.55 18.53 16.56
C GLN A 25 1.50 18.75 15.37
N TRP A 26 1.61 17.75 14.48
CA TRP A 26 2.42 17.85 13.26
C TRP A 26 1.62 18.42 12.09
N THR A 27 2.12 19.50 11.50
CA THR A 27 1.55 20.12 10.30
C THR A 27 2.49 19.93 9.10
N VAL A 28 2.05 20.35 7.91
CA VAL A 28 2.89 20.31 6.70
C VAL A 28 4.11 21.24 6.84
N ASP A 29 3.97 22.36 7.56
CA ASP A 29 5.04 23.35 7.74
C ASP A 29 6.21 22.86 8.60
N ASP A 30 6.00 21.80 9.38
CA ASP A 30 7.03 21.14 10.18
C ASP A 30 7.99 20.29 9.31
N GLU A 31 7.61 20.03 8.05
CA GLU A 31 8.29 19.16 7.10
C GLU A 31 8.43 17.72 7.61
N GLY A 32 9.54 17.03 7.33
CA GLY A 32 9.77 15.67 7.81
C GLY A 32 8.89 14.62 7.17
N GLU A 33 8.33 14.86 5.98
CA GLU A 33 7.52 13.87 5.27
C GLU A 33 8.35 12.65 4.85
N THR A 34 7.69 11.50 4.77
CA THR A 34 8.27 10.28 4.21
C THR A 34 7.75 10.10 2.78
N LEU A 35 8.66 10.03 1.81
CA LEU A 35 8.37 9.67 0.43
C LEU A 35 8.46 8.15 0.29
N PHE A 36 7.45 7.54 -0.32
CA PHE A 36 7.45 6.14 -0.75
C PHE A 36 7.38 6.12 -2.28
N VAL A 37 8.19 5.28 -2.94
CA VAL A 37 8.28 5.23 -4.40
C VAL A 37 7.90 3.84 -4.90
N ASP A 38 7.05 3.80 -5.92
CA ASP A 38 6.84 2.64 -6.77
C ASP A 38 7.92 2.62 -7.85
N GLU A 39 8.95 1.80 -7.67
CA GLU A 39 10.14 1.78 -8.54
C GLU A 39 9.80 1.40 -9.99
N ASP A 40 8.75 0.61 -10.21
CA ASP A 40 8.32 0.18 -11.56
C ASP A 40 7.83 1.35 -12.41
N THR A 41 7.24 2.38 -11.79
CA THR A 41 6.66 3.54 -12.50
C THR A 41 7.33 4.87 -12.18
N GLY A 42 8.16 4.93 -11.13
CA GLY A 42 8.73 6.16 -10.59
C GLY A 42 7.72 7.06 -9.87
N VAL A 43 6.46 6.63 -9.72
CA VAL A 43 5.42 7.39 -9.03
C VAL A 43 5.62 7.28 -7.52
N GLY A 44 5.52 8.40 -6.81
CA GLY A 44 5.70 8.44 -5.37
C GLY A 44 4.49 8.97 -4.60
N VAL A 45 4.41 8.60 -3.32
CA VAL A 45 3.43 9.12 -2.36
C VAL A 45 4.17 9.74 -1.19
N VAL A 46 3.77 10.95 -0.81
CA VAL A 46 4.35 11.70 0.30
C VAL A 46 3.41 11.65 1.50
N ILE A 47 3.95 11.21 2.64
CA ILE A 47 3.18 11.05 3.88
C ILE A 47 3.71 12.01 4.94
N VAL A 48 2.85 12.96 5.31
CA VAL A 48 3.04 13.83 6.49
C VAL A 48 2.96 12.96 7.76
N PRO A 49 3.90 13.06 8.70
CA PRO A 49 3.99 12.16 9.86
C PRO A 49 3.04 12.57 11.00
N LYS A 50 1.74 12.70 10.69
CA LYS A 50 0.68 13.09 11.64
C LYS A 50 0.60 12.13 12.84
N PRO A 51 0.22 12.61 14.04
CA PRO A 51 0.11 11.76 15.22
C PRO A 51 -0.88 10.61 14.98
N GLY A 52 -0.48 9.39 15.36
CA GLY A 52 -1.29 8.18 15.24
C GLY A 52 -1.41 7.64 13.81
N ARG A 53 -0.78 8.27 12.82
CA ARG A 53 -0.75 7.75 11.46
C ARG A 53 0.12 6.50 11.40
N VAL A 54 -0.41 5.45 10.78
CA VAL A 54 0.28 4.18 10.56
C VAL A 54 0.47 3.94 9.07
N VAL A 55 1.66 3.53 8.67
CA VAL A 55 1.97 3.05 7.32
C VAL A 55 2.34 1.59 7.41
N PHE A 56 1.64 0.75 6.64
CA PHE A 56 2.04 -0.61 6.35
C PHE A 56 2.65 -0.62 4.95
N MET A 57 3.85 -1.18 4.82
CA MET A 57 4.49 -1.34 3.52
C MET A 57 5.21 -2.68 3.46
N ASP A 58 5.45 -3.13 2.25
CA ASP A 58 6.44 -4.17 2.04
C ASP A 58 7.83 -3.69 2.48
N ALA A 59 8.60 -4.59 3.08
CA ALA A 59 9.90 -4.25 3.65
C ALA A 59 10.94 -3.80 2.60
N ASP A 60 10.71 -4.10 1.33
CA ASP A 60 11.56 -3.75 0.19
C ASP A 60 11.09 -2.48 -0.56
N VAL A 61 10.05 -1.78 -0.09
CA VAL A 61 9.63 -0.51 -0.70
C VAL A 61 10.70 0.55 -0.50
N PHE A 62 11.15 1.16 -1.61
CA PHE A 62 12.01 2.32 -1.54
C PHE A 62 11.31 3.49 -0.87
N HIS A 63 11.96 4.06 0.15
CA HIS A 63 11.44 5.21 0.86
C HIS A 63 12.56 6.14 1.30
N SER A 64 12.27 7.43 1.36
CA SER A 64 13.21 8.47 1.78
C SER A 64 12.54 9.43 2.76
N LEU A 65 13.33 9.91 3.70
CA LEU A 65 12.88 10.83 4.74
C LEU A 65 13.36 12.23 4.39
N LYS A 66 12.42 13.19 4.28
CA LYS A 66 12.79 14.59 4.24
C LYS A 66 13.31 15.03 5.61
N PRO A 67 14.35 15.88 5.68
CA PRO A 67 14.74 16.52 6.93
C PRO A 67 13.57 17.29 7.57
N THR A 68 13.61 17.44 8.90
CA THR A 68 12.69 18.32 9.64
C THR A 68 13.31 19.71 9.76
N ARG A 69 12.49 20.76 9.90
CA ARG A 69 13.02 22.11 10.10
C ARG A 69 13.32 22.46 11.55
N ARG A 70 12.37 22.20 12.45
CA ARG A 70 12.37 22.77 13.82
C ARG A 70 12.03 21.79 14.93
N LYS A 71 11.45 20.63 14.60
CA LYS A 71 10.96 19.65 15.57
C LYS A 71 11.67 18.32 15.40
N VAL A 72 11.86 17.62 16.51
CA VAL A 72 12.29 16.21 16.49
C VAL A 72 11.11 15.35 16.05
N ARG A 73 11.36 14.47 15.08
CA ARG A 73 10.36 13.53 14.58
C ARG A 73 10.58 12.16 15.19
N TYR A 74 9.56 11.64 15.86
CA TYR A 74 9.53 10.30 16.44
C TYR A 74 8.67 9.36 15.58
N SER A 75 9.20 8.16 15.37
CA SER A 75 8.52 7.05 14.72
C SER A 75 8.86 5.75 15.43
N LEU A 76 7.87 4.88 15.63
CA LEU A 76 8.09 3.48 15.98
C LEU A 76 8.06 2.66 14.70
N VAL A 77 9.13 1.90 14.44
CA VAL A 77 9.25 1.03 13.26
C VAL A 77 9.26 -0.42 13.70
N ILE A 78 8.33 -1.21 13.16
CA ILE A 78 8.20 -2.63 13.44
C ILE A 78 8.45 -3.39 12.14
N HIS A 79 9.46 -4.25 12.14
CA HIS A 79 9.73 -5.18 11.04
C HIS A 79 9.12 -6.54 11.41
N THR A 80 8.27 -7.06 10.55
CA THR A 80 7.54 -8.30 10.80
C THR A 80 7.38 -9.11 9.51
N LEU A 81 6.85 -10.32 9.64
CA LEU A 81 6.52 -11.19 8.52
C LEU A 81 5.06 -11.63 8.64
N PHE A 82 4.34 -11.59 7.53
CA PHE A 82 2.99 -12.10 7.40
C PHE A 82 3.02 -13.41 6.62
N ASN A 83 2.53 -14.48 7.24
CA ASN A 83 2.34 -15.74 6.54
C ASN A 83 1.05 -15.67 5.75
N ALA A 84 1.14 -15.92 4.45
CA ALA A 84 -0.06 -16.16 3.64
C ALA A 84 -0.77 -17.40 4.19
N ARG A 85 -2.07 -17.31 4.43
CA ARG A 85 -2.86 -18.52 4.70
C ARG A 85 -2.88 -19.38 3.44
N ALA A 86 -2.75 -20.69 3.59
CA ALA A 86 -2.67 -21.61 2.46
C ALA A 86 -3.95 -21.62 1.59
N ASP A 87 -5.09 -21.22 2.16
CA ASP A 87 -6.40 -21.11 1.53
C ASP A 87 -6.74 -19.67 1.07
N ALA A 88 -5.87 -18.69 1.34
CA ALA A 88 -6.11 -17.31 0.98
C ALA A 88 -5.99 -17.11 -0.55
N GLY A 89 -7.11 -16.80 -1.20
CA GLY A 89 -7.16 -16.34 -2.58
C GLY A 89 -6.33 -15.07 -2.81
N VAL A 90 -6.12 -14.69 -4.07
CA VAL A 90 -5.20 -13.60 -4.47
C VAL A 90 -5.48 -12.28 -3.73
N MET A 91 -6.75 -11.91 -3.54
CA MET A 91 -7.14 -10.67 -2.83
C MET A 91 -6.80 -10.69 -1.33
N ALA A 92 -6.79 -11.88 -0.70
CA ALA A 92 -6.40 -12.01 0.70
C ALA A 92 -4.89 -11.81 0.93
N ARG A 93 -4.11 -11.61 -0.15
CA ARG A 93 -2.68 -11.30 -0.10
C ARG A 93 -2.40 -9.80 -0.06
N GLU A 94 -3.40 -8.92 -0.25
CA GLU A 94 -3.22 -7.48 -0.08
C GLU A 94 -2.91 -7.13 1.38
N LEU A 95 -2.19 -6.03 1.61
CA LEU A 95 -2.00 -5.49 2.96
C LEU A 95 -3.24 -4.72 3.42
N ALA A 96 -3.91 -4.03 2.47
CA ALA A 96 -5.14 -3.31 2.73
C ALA A 96 -6.22 -4.25 3.28
N ARG A 97 -7.06 -3.70 4.16
CA ARG A 97 -8.19 -4.40 4.74
C ARG A 97 -9.48 -3.62 4.47
N PRO A 98 -10.61 -4.29 4.19
CA PRO A 98 -11.87 -3.62 3.88
C PRO A 98 -12.31 -2.62 4.96
N GLU A 99 -12.07 -2.94 6.23
CA GLU A 99 -12.40 -2.09 7.37
C GLU A 99 -11.60 -0.78 7.45
N TRP A 100 -10.55 -0.60 6.64
CA TRP A 100 -9.78 0.65 6.56
C TRP A 100 -10.34 1.64 5.53
N GLY A 101 -11.39 1.24 4.79
CA GLY A 101 -12.01 2.04 3.74
C GLY A 101 -11.49 1.73 2.35
N THR A 102 -11.89 2.55 1.37
CA THR A 102 -11.52 2.37 -0.04
C THR A 102 -10.04 2.69 -0.26
N PRO A 103 -9.24 1.73 -0.76
CA PRO A 103 -7.84 1.99 -1.05
C PRO A 103 -7.68 2.97 -2.21
N ALA A 104 -6.75 3.91 -2.07
CA ALA A 104 -6.25 4.70 -3.19
C ALA A 104 -5.07 3.96 -3.83
N HIS A 105 -5.17 3.70 -5.14
CA HIS A 105 -4.11 3.03 -5.88
C HIS A 105 -3.24 4.05 -6.60
N VAL A 106 -1.92 3.81 -6.60
CA VAL A 106 -0.92 4.67 -7.24
C VAL A 106 0.03 3.82 -8.08
N GLY A 107 0.67 4.42 -9.09
CA GLY A 107 1.68 3.74 -9.91
C GLY A 107 1.19 2.43 -10.52
N SER A 108 1.99 1.38 -10.37
CA SER A 108 1.76 0.01 -10.84
C SER A 108 0.44 -0.57 -10.29
N ALA A 109 0.07 -0.26 -9.05
CA ALA A 109 -1.19 -0.70 -8.46
C ALA A 109 -2.40 -0.07 -9.15
N ALA A 110 -2.35 1.22 -9.50
CA ALA A 110 -3.44 1.87 -10.23
C ALA A 110 -3.65 1.22 -11.60
N ARG A 111 -2.56 0.98 -12.32
CA ARG A 111 -2.58 0.30 -13.62
C ARG A 111 -3.16 -1.12 -13.53
N LEU A 112 -2.82 -1.88 -12.49
CA LEU A 112 -3.38 -3.22 -12.28
C LEU A 112 -4.90 -3.16 -12.10
N MET A 113 -5.40 -2.21 -11.31
CA MET A 113 -6.84 -2.07 -11.06
C MET A 113 -7.61 -1.69 -12.32
N GLU A 114 -7.04 -0.86 -13.19
CA GLU A 114 -7.62 -0.56 -14.51
C GLU A 114 -7.73 -1.81 -15.38
N LEU A 115 -6.69 -2.65 -15.41
CA LEU A 115 -6.69 -3.91 -16.16
C LEU A 115 -7.71 -4.91 -15.62
N ILE A 116 -7.83 -5.02 -14.30
CA ILE A 116 -8.85 -5.87 -13.64
C ILE A 116 -10.25 -5.40 -14.04
N LYS A 117 -10.53 -4.08 -13.99
CA LYS A 117 -11.81 -3.49 -14.38
C LYS A 117 -12.14 -3.69 -15.86
N ALA A 118 -11.16 -3.54 -16.74
CA ALA A 118 -11.34 -3.77 -18.17
C ALA A 118 -11.68 -5.25 -18.46
N THR A 119 -10.99 -6.17 -17.78
CA THR A 119 -11.18 -7.61 -17.96
C THR A 119 -12.53 -8.08 -17.41
N SER A 120 -12.96 -7.58 -16.25
CA SER A 120 -14.28 -7.90 -15.69
C SER A 120 -15.42 -7.39 -16.58
N THR A 121 -15.28 -6.19 -17.14
CA THR A 121 -16.26 -5.62 -18.09
C THR A 121 -16.36 -6.47 -19.37
N LYS A 122 -15.22 -6.94 -19.89
CA LYS A 122 -15.19 -7.82 -21.08
C LYS A 122 -15.85 -9.18 -20.79
N ARG A 123 -15.65 -9.73 -19.59
CA ARG A 123 -16.26 -10.99 -19.15
C ARG A 123 -17.78 -10.86 -18.99
N ALA A 124 -18.26 -9.79 -18.36
CA ALA A 124 -19.69 -9.47 -18.22
C ALA A 124 -20.39 -9.26 -19.58
N ARG A 125 -19.68 -8.72 -20.58
CA ARG A 125 -20.21 -8.64 -21.95
C ARG A 125 -20.26 -9.99 -22.66
N ALA A 126 -19.37 -10.92 -22.30
CA ALA A 126 -19.31 -12.25 -22.88
C ALA A 126 -20.29 -13.23 -22.22
N ASP A 127 -20.66 -13.03 -20.96
CA ASP A 127 -21.62 -13.86 -20.22
C ASP A 127 -23.10 -13.44 -20.39
N GLY A 128 -23.36 -12.34 -21.11
CA GLY A 128 -24.71 -11.94 -21.50
C GLY A 128 -25.57 -11.35 -20.38
N THR A 129 -24.99 -11.00 -19.22
CA THR A 129 -25.74 -10.34 -18.14
C THR A 129 -25.99 -8.87 -18.52
N PRO A 130 -27.25 -8.39 -18.65
CA PRO A 130 -27.51 -7.00 -19.00
C PRO A 130 -27.03 -6.08 -17.87
N GLY A 131 -26.13 -5.15 -18.20
CA GLY A 131 -25.72 -4.09 -17.28
C GLY A 131 -26.94 -3.26 -16.87
N ILE A 132 -27.24 -3.24 -15.58
CA ILE A 132 -28.27 -2.37 -15.02
C ILE A 132 -27.83 -0.93 -15.31
N THR A 133 -28.50 -0.31 -16.27
CA THR A 133 -28.31 1.09 -16.62
C THR A 133 -29.11 1.90 -15.60
N ASN A 134 -28.44 2.40 -14.55
CA ASN A 134 -29.06 3.44 -13.73
C ASN A 134 -29.04 4.74 -14.54
N THR A 135 -30.20 5.08 -15.08
CA THR A 135 -30.50 6.36 -15.68
C THR A 135 -30.99 7.31 -14.58
N VAL A 136 -30.43 8.52 -14.61
CA VAL A 136 -30.71 9.77 -13.86
C VAL A 136 -30.27 9.84 -12.40
#